data_AF-A0A358TVJ0-F1
#
_entry.id   AF-A0A358TVJ0-F1
#
_cell.length_a   1.000
_cell.length_b   1.000
_cell.length_c   1.000
_cell.angle_alpha   90.00
_cell.angle_beta   90.00
_cell.angle_gamma   90.00
#
_symmetry.space_group_name_H-M   'P 1'
#
loop_
_entity.id
_entity.type
_entity.pdbx_description
1 polymer ?
#
loop_
_entity_poly.entity_id
_entity_poly.type
_entity_poly.pdbx_seq_one_letter_code
_entity_poly.pdbx_strand_id
1 'polypeptide(L)'
;MRKKIAPIFAIIALIILLSATLFLNKPTVAQPPKPINGLLNLSNWSFENHGIVSLEGAWSFYFNRFLIHEDFEQGIDVMPTPIEIPNTKESMARFKPFAGNKFYGTMRLVIKLPEGTRTYGLRTDIILTSFKLYIDGNLHGEVGKVGTSRENSVPYYNILATYFNPESHEVELIYHTSDFIAEDCTIVAPKIGLASQISREVQLGLGRDLFLFGMLLIMGIYHFGLYIMRTKDRAPLYFGFFCLLFALRMLLVGERFLPSHLNLSFFVYGRMAYLSVFIGFAALCGFLYYALDGLFAKWFVKISIALGSLFGFLILLIPYSSADRLLMIYAVFAFILLGYAMIRLVIGVWKGVPFANIVLLGFAFLGITLINDFIYQITLANTPSLIPFGVSVFTFTQAYTLSARFSNAFTRAEQLSVENKAILSELKLMNSNLESLVKERTSDLQKALEEMEVMSKTDYLTKLPNRRLVFAKIKELIEQKKGFYIGLADIDHFKEINDQFGHVKGDEILVLLSEILRAAIGGCGFVGRWGGEEFLIVLETEQLDTIHGKANEIRRAVAEYCHADIGKSVTITLGLCQYRENTSLDILIASADEALYRGKLAGRNQCMISA
;
A
#
# COMPACT_ATOMS: atom_id res chain seq x y z
N MET A 1 0.97 24.01 1.87
CA MET A 1 1.96 23.13 2.56
C MET A 1 2.80 23.83 3.64
N ARG A 2 3.23 25.11 3.49
CA ARG A 2 4.09 25.80 4.49
C ARG A 2 3.52 25.93 5.91
N LYS A 3 2.18 26.01 6.10
CA LYS A 3 1.55 26.21 7.42
C LYS A 3 1.42 24.95 8.30
N LYS A 4 1.65 23.73 7.79
CA LYS A 4 1.45 22.46 8.54
C LYS A 4 2.72 21.86 9.16
N ILE A 5 3.90 22.43 8.90
CA ILE A 5 5.20 21.92 9.41
C ILE A 5 5.65 22.67 10.68
N ALA A 6 5.07 23.84 10.96
CA ALA A 6 5.38 24.68 12.12
C ALA A 6 5.29 23.98 13.50
N PRO A 7 4.27 23.16 13.81
CA PRO A 7 4.21 22.49 15.12
C PRO A 7 5.29 21.41 15.30
N ILE A 8 5.81 20.85 14.21
CA ILE A 8 6.87 19.83 14.26
C ILE A 8 8.22 20.49 14.41
N PHE A 9 8.47 21.59 13.70
CA PHE A 9 9.62 22.44 14.01
C PHE A 9 9.56 22.91 15.45
N ALA A 10 8.39 23.21 16.00
CA ALA A 10 8.26 23.56 17.41
C ALA A 10 8.55 22.37 18.35
N ILE A 11 8.09 21.15 18.06
CA ILE A 11 8.38 19.97 18.89
C ILE A 11 9.86 19.55 18.78
N ILE A 12 10.42 19.55 17.56
CA ILE A 12 11.83 19.24 17.34
C ILE A 12 12.71 20.36 17.93
N ALA A 13 12.33 21.63 17.76
CA ALA A 13 13.01 22.74 18.42
C ALA A 13 12.82 22.68 19.94
N LEU A 14 11.71 22.17 20.46
CA LEU A 14 11.49 21.97 21.91
C LEU A 14 12.33 20.81 22.43
N ILE A 15 12.46 19.70 21.70
CA ILE A 15 13.35 18.59 22.05
C ILE A 15 14.81 19.05 21.96
N ILE A 16 15.18 19.79 20.91
CA ILE A 16 16.49 20.43 20.77
C ILE A 16 16.68 21.48 21.86
N LEU A 17 15.68 22.27 22.24
CA LEU A 17 15.80 23.25 23.33
C LEU A 17 15.91 22.55 24.68
N LEU A 18 15.16 21.48 24.94
CA LEU A 18 15.21 20.71 26.18
C LEU A 18 16.54 19.97 26.32
N SER A 19 17.05 19.41 25.21
CA SER A 19 18.39 18.80 25.19
C SER A 19 19.48 19.87 25.23
N ALA A 20 19.31 20.99 24.55
CA ALA A 20 20.24 22.12 24.60
C ALA A 20 20.21 22.82 25.97
N THR A 21 19.09 22.92 26.68
CA THR A 21 19.07 23.44 28.06
C THR A 21 19.71 22.46 29.03
N LEU A 22 19.58 21.14 28.81
CA LEU A 22 20.37 20.14 29.54
C LEU A 22 21.88 20.25 29.25
N PHE A 23 22.28 20.78 28.09
CA PHE A 23 23.70 20.99 27.71
C PHE A 23 24.24 22.40 28.03
N LEU A 24 23.41 23.44 27.95
CA LEU A 24 23.73 24.87 28.11
C LEU A 24 23.55 25.33 29.56
N ASN A 25 22.67 24.70 30.35
CA ASN A 25 22.69 24.81 31.82
C ASN A 25 23.65 23.78 32.43
N LYS A 26 24.83 23.58 31.83
CA LYS A 26 25.95 23.21 32.67
C LYS A 26 26.34 24.48 33.40
N PRO A 27 26.21 24.56 34.74
CA PRO A 27 26.94 25.60 35.47
C PRO A 27 28.40 25.55 34.99
N THR A 28 29.11 26.66 35.00
CA THR A 28 30.55 26.70 34.70
C THR A 28 31.22 25.68 35.62
N VAL A 29 31.35 24.43 35.15
CA VAL A 29 31.86 23.34 35.96
C VAL A 29 33.32 23.69 36.11
N ALA A 30 33.74 24.03 37.33
CA ALA A 30 35.15 24.19 37.65
C ALA A 30 35.87 22.99 37.02
N GLN A 31 36.88 23.21 36.19
CA GLN A 31 37.62 22.07 35.66
C GLN A 31 38.25 21.35 36.84
N PRO A 32 37.98 20.04 37.04
CA PRO A 32 38.60 19.33 38.13
C PRO A 32 40.12 19.35 37.93
N PRO A 33 40.89 19.41 39.03
CA PRO A 33 42.33 19.23 38.93
C PRO A 33 42.62 17.88 38.28
N LYS A 34 43.71 17.83 37.52
CA LYS A 34 44.16 16.61 36.85
C LYS A 34 45.26 15.93 37.66
N PRO A 35 45.36 14.59 37.63
CA PRO A 35 46.48 13.88 38.22
C PRO A 35 47.81 14.35 37.62
N ILE A 36 48.81 14.54 38.48
CA ILE A 36 50.20 14.80 38.09
C ILE A 36 51.04 13.70 38.72
N ASN A 37 51.74 12.91 37.89
CA ASN A 37 52.59 11.79 38.34
C ASN A 37 51.86 10.80 39.27
N GLY A 38 50.60 10.46 38.96
CA GLY A 38 49.82 9.51 39.76
C GLY A 38 49.33 10.05 41.11
N LEU A 39 49.40 11.37 41.35
CA LEU A 39 48.77 12.03 42.50
C LEU A 39 47.70 13.03 42.02
N LEU A 40 46.51 12.93 42.59
CA LEU A 40 45.40 13.85 42.36
C LEU A 40 44.97 14.50 43.68
N ASN A 41 44.99 15.83 43.75
CA ASN A 41 44.56 16.56 44.93
C ASN A 41 43.14 17.12 44.76
N LEU A 42 42.16 16.52 45.45
CA LEU A 42 40.77 16.94 45.52
C LEU A 42 40.40 17.52 46.90
N SER A 43 41.35 17.84 47.78
CA SER A 43 41.05 18.31 49.14
C SER A 43 40.17 19.58 49.16
N ASN A 44 40.29 20.43 48.14
CA ASN A 44 39.49 21.66 47.98
C ASN A 44 38.25 21.46 47.08
N TRP A 45 37.97 20.23 46.63
CA TRP A 45 36.85 19.96 45.71
C TRP A 45 35.55 19.69 46.48
N SER A 46 34.51 20.49 46.24
CA SER A 46 33.17 20.18 46.74
C SER A 46 32.41 19.33 45.73
N PHE A 47 32.23 18.05 46.04
CA PHE A 47 31.41 17.15 45.22
C PHE A 47 29.94 17.56 45.18
N GLU A 48 29.42 18.18 46.23
CA GLU A 48 28.05 18.69 46.28
C GLU A 48 27.81 19.80 45.25
N ASN A 49 28.75 20.74 45.14
CA ASN A 49 28.61 21.93 44.30
C ASN A 49 29.11 21.68 42.86
N HIS A 50 30.19 20.93 42.69
CA HIS A 50 30.86 20.75 41.41
C HIS A 50 30.65 19.36 40.78
N GLY A 51 30.12 18.39 41.54
CA GLY A 51 29.72 17.09 41.03
C GLY A 51 30.87 16.07 40.91
N ILE A 52 30.61 15.09 40.05
CA ILE A 52 31.49 13.95 39.75
C ILE A 52 32.78 14.43 39.05
N VAL A 53 33.91 13.85 39.43
CA VAL A 53 35.22 14.11 38.83
C VAL A 53 35.59 12.97 37.89
N SER A 54 35.93 13.30 36.64
CA SER A 54 36.60 12.39 35.70
C SER A 54 38.08 12.34 36.05
N LEU A 55 38.64 11.15 36.28
CA LEU A 55 40.04 10.96 36.70
C LEU A 55 41.01 11.02 35.51
N GLU A 56 40.83 12.02 34.64
CA GLU A 56 41.64 12.24 33.42
C GLU A 56 42.98 12.91 33.73
N GLY A 57 44.05 12.35 33.18
CA GLY A 57 45.41 12.87 33.27
C GLY A 57 46.46 11.76 33.42
N ALA A 58 47.62 12.11 33.97
CA ALA A 58 48.77 11.21 34.04
C ALA A 58 48.71 10.26 35.25
N TRP A 59 48.49 8.98 34.98
CA TRP A 59 48.53 7.89 35.96
C TRP A 59 49.89 7.19 35.96
N SER A 60 50.26 6.58 37.08
CA SER A 60 51.48 5.77 37.18
C SER A 60 51.21 4.36 36.65
N PHE A 61 51.94 3.93 35.63
CA PHE A 61 51.84 2.58 35.07
C PHE A 61 53.13 1.78 35.25
N TYR A 62 52.98 0.52 35.68
CA TYR A 62 54.08 -0.42 35.88
C TYR A 62 53.89 -1.64 34.98
N PHE A 63 54.62 -1.66 33.85
CA PHE A 63 54.51 -2.73 32.87
C PHE A 63 55.06 -4.06 33.40
N ASN A 64 54.34 -5.14 33.09
CA ASN A 64 54.67 -6.53 33.41
C ASN A 64 54.92 -6.79 34.90
N ARG A 65 54.24 -6.04 35.78
CA ARG A 65 54.28 -6.21 37.22
C ARG A 65 52.89 -6.06 37.81
N PHE A 66 52.54 -6.94 38.75
CA PHE A 66 51.39 -6.75 39.63
C PHE A 66 51.94 -6.35 41.00
N LEU A 67 51.90 -5.05 41.27
CA LEU A 67 52.29 -4.44 42.53
C LEU A 67 51.05 -4.25 43.42
N ILE A 68 51.18 -4.55 44.70
CA ILE A 68 50.15 -4.37 45.74
C ILE A 68 50.46 -3.15 46.61
N HIS A 69 49.56 -2.81 47.54
CA HIS A 69 49.70 -1.65 48.43
C HIS A 69 51.01 -1.68 49.21
N GLU A 70 51.35 -2.83 49.79
CA GLU A 70 52.52 -3.05 50.62
C GLU A 70 53.85 -2.87 49.85
N ASP A 71 53.86 -3.13 48.54
CA ASP A 71 55.03 -2.92 47.69
C ASP A 71 55.40 -1.42 47.60
N PHE A 72 54.39 -0.54 47.63
CA PHE A 72 54.58 0.90 47.59
C PHE A 72 54.97 1.47 48.96
N GLU A 73 54.43 0.92 50.05
CA GLU A 73 54.83 1.29 51.41
C GLU A 73 56.30 0.93 51.70
N GLN A 74 56.76 -0.21 51.19
CA GLN A 74 58.14 -0.68 51.32
C GLN A 74 59.12 0.12 50.44
N GLY A 75 58.63 1.06 49.63
CA GLY A 75 59.46 1.93 48.80
C GLY A 75 60.22 1.16 47.70
N ILE A 76 59.62 0.11 47.13
CA ILE A 76 60.22 -0.60 45.99
C ILE A 76 60.39 0.41 44.85
N ASP A 77 61.65 0.80 44.58
CA ASP A 77 62.01 1.81 43.58
C ASP A 77 61.85 1.25 42.16
N VAL A 78 60.61 1.28 41.67
CA VAL A 78 60.28 1.07 40.26
C VAL A 78 59.82 2.41 39.74
N MET A 79 60.58 3.05 38.84
CA MET A 79 60.09 4.26 38.20
C MET A 79 58.83 3.96 37.38
N PRO A 80 57.67 4.59 37.68
CA PRO A 80 56.47 4.40 36.89
C PRO A 80 56.62 5.05 35.51
N THR A 81 55.96 4.47 34.52
CA THR A 81 55.71 5.18 33.25
C THR A 81 54.45 6.03 33.41
N PRO A 82 54.52 7.37 33.26
CA PRO A 82 53.33 8.21 33.30
C PRO A 82 52.51 7.97 32.04
N ILE A 83 51.28 7.47 32.19
CA ILE A 83 50.35 7.24 31.08
C ILE A 83 49.20 8.22 31.20
N GLU A 84 49.01 9.01 30.15
CA GLU A 84 47.85 9.88 30.01
C GLU A 84 46.58 9.07 29.74
N ILE A 85 45.52 9.36 30.50
CA ILE A 85 44.18 8.75 30.36
C ILE A 85 43.17 9.87 30.01
N PRO A 86 42.29 9.68 29.01
CA PRO A 86 42.06 8.45 28.25
C PRO A 86 43.20 8.08 27.31
N ASN A 87 43.33 6.79 27.01
CA ASN A 87 44.41 6.23 26.21
C ASN A 87 43.88 5.29 25.13
N THR A 88 44.50 5.32 23.95
CA THR A 88 44.23 4.43 22.81
C THR A 88 45.46 3.63 22.45
N LYS A 89 45.31 2.61 21.60
CA LYS A 89 46.41 1.88 20.96
C LYS A 89 47.54 2.77 20.43
N GLU A 90 47.22 3.85 19.71
CA GLU A 90 48.22 4.76 19.16
C GLU A 90 48.95 5.57 20.25
N SER A 91 48.22 6.01 21.28
CA SER A 91 48.79 6.76 22.40
C SER A 91 49.68 5.86 23.28
N MET A 92 49.21 4.65 23.59
CA MET A 92 49.94 3.64 24.37
C MET A 92 51.28 3.29 23.73
N ALA A 93 51.33 3.27 22.39
CA ALA A 93 52.54 2.96 21.64
C ALA A 93 53.73 3.89 21.94
N ARG A 94 53.48 5.10 22.45
CA ARG A 94 54.51 6.06 22.83
C ARG A 94 55.16 5.76 24.19
N PHE A 95 54.43 5.05 25.05
CA PHE A 95 54.82 4.83 26.45
C PHE A 95 55.30 3.40 26.70
N LYS A 96 54.74 2.42 25.99
CA LYS A 96 55.10 1.01 26.18
C LYS A 96 56.56 0.76 25.76
N PRO A 97 57.37 0.07 26.59
CA PRO A 97 58.79 -0.14 26.30
C PRO A 97 59.07 -1.30 25.31
N PHE A 98 58.03 -1.93 24.75
CA PHE A 98 58.14 -3.11 23.88
C PHE A 98 57.23 -3.01 22.65
N ALA A 99 57.54 -3.74 21.58
CA ALA A 99 56.83 -3.65 20.31
C ALA A 99 55.41 -4.24 20.32
N GLY A 100 55.14 -5.25 21.15
CA GLY A 100 53.83 -5.91 21.24
C GLY A 100 52.77 -5.09 21.99
N ASN A 101 51.50 -5.43 21.80
CA ASN A 101 50.37 -4.87 22.58
C ASN A 101 49.80 -5.90 23.55
N LYS A 102 50.62 -6.89 23.89
CA LYS A 102 50.30 -7.98 24.79
C LYS A 102 51.04 -7.76 26.08
N PHE A 103 50.34 -7.28 27.09
CA PHE A 103 50.96 -6.97 28.36
C PHE A 103 49.97 -7.05 29.51
N TYR A 104 50.54 -7.06 30.70
CA TYR A 104 49.83 -6.82 31.94
C TYR A 104 50.56 -5.73 32.71
N GLY A 105 49.94 -5.19 33.74
CA GLY A 105 50.59 -4.21 34.59
C GLY A 105 49.71 -3.65 35.68
N THR A 106 50.35 -2.90 36.56
CA THR A 106 49.67 -2.14 37.61
C THR A 106 49.50 -0.70 37.17
N MET A 107 48.28 -0.18 37.24
CA MET A 107 48.00 1.25 37.20
C MET A 107 47.75 1.74 38.62
N ARG A 108 48.32 2.89 38.96
CA ARG A 108 48.19 3.49 40.28
C ARG A 108 47.80 4.95 40.20
N LEU A 109 46.84 5.36 41.03
CA LEU A 109 46.50 6.75 41.30
C LEU A 109 46.23 6.92 42.79
N VAL A 110 46.88 7.90 43.41
CA VAL A 110 46.60 8.33 44.79
C VAL A 110 45.75 9.60 44.74
N ILE A 111 44.65 9.63 45.48
CA ILE A 111 43.69 10.73 45.50
C ILE A 111 43.63 11.31 46.92
N LYS A 112 43.92 12.60 47.07
CA LYS A 112 43.64 13.33 48.32
C LYS A 112 42.21 13.81 48.29
N LEU A 113 41.33 13.22 49.08
CA LEU A 113 39.92 13.59 49.18
C LEU A 113 39.70 14.76 50.15
N PRO A 114 38.55 15.45 50.07
CA PRO A 114 38.13 16.43 51.07
C PRO A 114 38.04 15.84 52.48
N GLU A 115 38.17 16.68 53.49
CA GLU A 115 37.96 16.27 54.87
C GLU A 115 36.49 15.89 55.15
N GLY A 116 36.31 14.91 56.04
CA GLY A 116 35.01 14.39 56.49
C GLY A 116 34.71 12.95 56.08
N THR A 117 33.93 12.26 56.90
CA THR A 117 33.51 10.88 56.63
C THR A 117 32.35 10.88 55.63
N ARG A 118 32.62 10.40 54.41
CA ARG A 118 31.63 10.30 53.33
C ARG A 118 31.79 8.97 52.60
N THR A 119 30.70 8.43 52.07
CA THR A 119 30.76 7.28 51.16
C THR A 119 30.96 7.78 49.73
N TYR A 120 32.05 7.35 49.12
CA TYR A 120 32.36 7.64 47.73
C TYR A 120 31.95 6.47 46.84
N GLY A 121 31.65 6.78 45.59
CA GLY A 121 31.49 5.80 44.53
C GLY A 121 32.59 5.97 43.50
N LEU A 122 32.98 4.87 42.88
CA LEU A 122 33.84 4.85 41.71
C LEU A 122 33.14 4.10 40.58
N ARG A 123 32.99 4.74 39.43
CA ARG A 123 32.49 4.14 38.19
C ARG A 123 33.65 3.97 37.22
N THR A 124 33.92 2.73 36.85
CA THR A 124 34.91 2.37 35.83
C THR A 124 34.18 2.00 34.53
N ASP A 125 34.73 2.41 33.38
CA ASP A 125 34.24 2.02 32.06
C ASP A 125 35.19 0.99 31.42
N ILE A 126 35.92 1.32 30.35
CA ILE A 126 36.88 0.42 29.71
C ILE A 126 38.28 0.65 30.33
N ILE A 127 38.83 -0.33 31.03
CA ILE A 127 40.23 -0.33 31.50
C ILE A 127 40.92 -1.57 30.97
N LEU A 128 41.53 -1.44 29.78
CA LEU A 128 42.03 -2.58 29.00
C LEU A 128 40.96 -3.67 28.86
N THR A 129 41.36 -4.88 28.49
CA THR A 129 40.41 -6.00 28.32
C THR A 129 40.05 -6.72 29.62
N SER A 130 40.76 -6.48 30.72
CA SER A 130 40.47 -7.08 32.02
C SER A 130 41.19 -6.31 33.11
N PHE A 131 40.54 -6.19 34.28
CA PHE A 131 41.16 -5.57 35.44
C PHE A 131 40.62 -6.08 36.78
N LYS A 132 41.44 -5.98 37.82
CA LYS A 132 41.07 -6.04 39.23
C LYS A 132 41.32 -4.69 39.86
N LEU A 133 40.33 -4.17 40.56
CA LEU A 133 40.41 -2.89 41.25
C LEU A 133 40.62 -3.13 42.74
N TYR A 134 41.69 -2.56 43.27
CA TYR A 134 41.98 -2.47 44.67
C TYR A 134 41.87 -1.00 45.12
N ILE A 135 41.24 -0.78 46.27
CA ILE A 135 41.15 0.53 46.91
C ILE A 135 41.70 0.35 48.32
N ASP A 136 42.75 1.10 48.66
CA ASP A 136 43.46 1.00 49.95
C ASP A 136 43.80 -0.47 50.29
N GLY A 137 44.37 -1.19 49.32
CA GLY A 137 44.75 -2.61 49.45
C GLY A 137 43.60 -3.63 49.34
N ASN A 138 42.34 -3.22 49.50
CA ASN A 138 41.18 -4.11 49.48
C ASN A 138 40.64 -4.35 48.06
N LEU A 139 40.28 -5.59 47.71
CA LEU A 139 39.69 -5.90 46.41
C LEU A 139 38.22 -5.44 46.34
N HIS A 140 37.92 -4.50 45.43
CA HIS A 140 36.58 -3.93 45.24
C HIS A 140 35.82 -4.49 44.02
N GLY A 141 36.51 -5.13 43.09
CA GLY A 141 35.86 -5.78 41.95
C GLY A 141 36.83 -6.27 40.88
N GLU A 142 36.31 -7.13 40.02
CA GLU A 142 37.03 -7.71 38.89
C GLU A 142 36.15 -7.67 37.63
N VAL A 143 36.74 -7.31 36.50
CA VAL A 143 36.12 -7.39 35.17
C VAL A 143 37.01 -8.24 34.28
N GLY A 144 36.42 -9.29 33.71
CA GLY A 144 37.18 -10.33 33.01
C GLY A 144 37.96 -11.19 34.00
N LYS A 145 39.08 -11.75 33.55
CA LYS A 145 40.04 -12.43 34.41
C LYS A 145 41.42 -11.90 34.11
N VAL A 146 42.05 -11.28 35.11
CA VAL A 146 43.40 -10.72 34.95
C VAL A 146 44.42 -11.84 34.95
N GLY A 147 45.36 -11.78 34.01
CA GLY A 147 46.42 -12.77 33.86
C GLY A 147 47.76 -12.14 33.48
N THR A 148 48.82 -12.92 33.60
CA THR A 148 50.19 -12.57 33.18
C THR A 148 50.53 -13.10 31.78
N SER A 149 49.61 -13.83 31.15
CA SER A 149 49.76 -14.49 29.86
C SER A 149 48.40 -14.56 29.15
N ARG A 150 48.38 -15.04 27.91
CA ARG A 150 47.13 -15.20 27.15
C ARG A 150 46.27 -16.33 27.72
N GLU A 151 46.89 -17.37 28.26
CA GLU A 151 46.24 -18.59 28.73
C GLU A 151 45.51 -18.39 30.06
N ASN A 152 45.99 -17.46 30.90
CA ASN A 152 45.40 -17.16 32.22
C ASN A 152 44.58 -15.86 32.25
N SER A 153 44.44 -15.16 31.11
CA SER A 153 43.65 -13.94 30.96
C SER A 153 42.36 -14.20 30.19
N VAL A 154 41.24 -13.61 30.64
CA VAL A 154 39.95 -13.66 29.95
C VAL A 154 39.45 -12.23 29.74
N PRO A 155 39.19 -11.81 28.49
CA PRO A 155 38.80 -10.44 28.21
C PRO A 155 37.31 -10.26 28.49
N TYR A 156 36.94 -9.10 29.00
CA TYR A 156 35.57 -8.68 29.16
C TYR A 156 35.49 -7.16 29.31
N TYR A 157 34.50 -6.51 28.70
CA TYR A 157 34.17 -5.14 29.06
C TYR A 157 32.90 -5.14 29.90
N ASN A 158 32.94 -4.44 31.03
CA ASN A 158 31.78 -4.21 31.86
C ASN A 158 31.94 -2.90 32.62
N ILE A 159 30.84 -2.29 33.00
CA ILE A 159 30.86 -1.12 33.86
C ILE A 159 30.89 -1.63 35.30
N LEU A 160 31.98 -1.32 36.00
CA LEU A 160 32.10 -1.61 37.42
C LEU A 160 31.75 -0.34 38.21
N ALA A 161 30.71 -0.41 39.02
CA ALA A 161 30.40 0.59 40.02
C ALA A 161 30.64 0.00 41.42
N THR A 162 31.56 0.59 42.17
CA THR A 162 31.86 0.19 43.54
C THR A 162 31.70 1.38 44.48
N TYR A 163 31.44 1.10 45.75
CA TYR A 163 31.21 2.09 46.78
C TYR A 163 32.10 1.77 47.98
N PHE A 164 32.70 2.79 48.56
CA PHE A 164 33.66 2.62 49.64
C PHE A 164 33.63 3.82 50.59
N ASN A 165 34.04 3.55 51.84
CA ASN A 165 34.29 4.56 52.85
C ASN A 165 35.81 4.63 53.02
N PRO A 166 36.44 5.77 52.69
CA PRO A 166 37.88 5.88 52.78
C PRO A 166 38.30 5.88 54.25
N GLU A 167 39.35 5.12 54.57
CA GLU A 167 39.90 5.04 55.92
C GLU A 167 40.77 6.27 56.26
N SER A 168 41.29 6.93 55.23
CA SER A 168 42.12 8.13 55.32
C SER A 168 41.71 9.18 54.27
N HIS A 169 42.26 10.40 54.37
CA HIS A 169 42.07 11.41 53.33
C HIS A 169 42.87 11.12 52.05
N GLU A 170 43.80 10.17 52.10
CA GLU A 170 44.51 9.64 50.93
C GLU A 170 43.93 8.27 50.57
N VAL A 171 43.39 8.18 49.36
CA VAL A 171 42.84 6.94 48.80
C VAL A 171 43.73 6.49 47.66
N GLU A 172 44.20 5.25 47.73
CA GLU A 172 44.99 4.63 46.68
C GLU A 172 44.12 3.74 45.81
N LEU A 173 44.11 4.01 44.51
CA LEU A 173 43.53 3.17 43.48
C LEU A 173 44.63 2.37 42.80
N ILE A 174 44.56 1.05 42.88
CA ILE A 174 45.42 0.11 42.16
C ILE A 174 44.55 -0.70 41.20
N TYR A 175 44.87 -0.65 39.91
CA TYR A 175 44.31 -1.57 38.93
C TYR A 175 45.39 -2.56 38.51
N HIS A 176 45.17 -3.85 38.76
CA HIS A 176 45.89 -4.90 38.04
C HIS A 176 45.18 -5.14 36.73
N THR A 177 45.87 -4.98 35.61
CA THR A 177 45.25 -4.98 34.28
C THR A 177 45.95 -5.94 33.35
N SER A 178 45.22 -6.50 32.38
CA SER A 178 45.82 -7.28 31.29
C SER A 178 45.11 -7.10 29.96
N ASP A 179 45.91 -7.06 28.88
CA ASP A 179 45.45 -7.03 27.49
C ASP A 179 46.32 -7.99 26.66
N PHE A 180 45.79 -9.17 26.38
CA PHE A 180 46.48 -10.21 25.59
C PHE A 180 45.72 -10.62 24.32
N ILE A 181 44.46 -10.19 24.19
CA ILE A 181 43.52 -10.75 23.22
C ILE A 181 42.95 -9.68 22.29
N ALA A 182 42.39 -8.58 22.82
CA ALA A 182 41.86 -7.53 21.96
C ALA A 182 42.98 -6.64 21.41
N GLU A 183 44.03 -6.42 22.21
CA GLU A 183 45.18 -5.60 21.82
C GLU A 183 44.78 -4.18 21.40
N ASP A 184 43.70 -3.65 22.00
CA ASP A 184 43.16 -2.33 21.73
C ASP A 184 43.78 -1.26 22.64
N CYS A 185 44.36 -1.67 23.76
CA CYS A 185 45.00 -0.82 24.76
C CYS A 185 44.10 0.34 25.22
N THR A 186 42.77 0.17 25.14
CA THR A 186 41.82 1.24 25.42
C THR A 186 41.69 1.45 26.92
N ILE A 187 41.86 2.69 27.36
CA ILE A 187 41.66 3.09 28.76
C ILE A 187 40.81 4.35 28.78
N VAL A 188 39.64 4.27 29.40
CA VAL A 188 38.72 5.38 29.64
C VAL A 188 38.83 5.77 31.10
N ALA A 189 38.94 7.08 31.37
CA ALA A 189 39.09 7.58 32.74
C ALA A 189 37.92 7.13 33.63
N PRO A 190 38.21 6.49 34.79
CA PRO A 190 37.18 6.26 35.79
C PRO A 190 36.63 7.57 36.35
N LYS A 191 35.44 7.53 36.92
CA LYS A 191 34.77 8.67 37.53
C LYS A 191 34.57 8.43 39.02
N ILE A 192 34.93 9.42 39.85
CA ILE A 192 34.73 9.41 41.30
C ILE A 192 33.72 10.48 41.71
N GLY A 193 32.88 10.16 42.69
CA GLY A 193 31.91 11.10 43.25
C GLY A 193 31.32 10.59 44.55
N LEU A 194 30.34 11.30 45.09
CA LEU A 194 29.55 10.75 46.20
C LEU A 194 28.83 9.48 45.74
N ALA A 195 28.62 8.51 46.63
CA ALA A 195 27.96 7.26 46.30
C ALA A 195 26.59 7.46 45.62
N SER A 196 25.80 8.44 46.09
CA SER A 196 24.51 8.80 45.51
C SER A 196 24.63 9.35 44.07
N GLN A 197 25.67 10.12 43.78
CA GLN A 197 25.93 10.68 42.45
C GLN A 197 26.30 9.58 41.45
N ILE A 198 27.19 8.67 41.86
CA ILE A 198 27.62 7.55 41.02
C ILE A 198 26.50 6.56 40.80
N SER A 199 25.72 6.24 41.84
CA SER A 199 24.52 5.40 41.71
C SER A 199 23.50 6.01 40.74
N ARG A 200 23.24 7.32 40.85
CA ARG A 200 22.35 8.03 39.93
C ARG A 200 22.85 8.01 38.48
N GLU A 201 24.14 8.21 38.24
CA GLU A 201 24.73 8.15 36.89
C GLU A 201 24.53 6.76 36.27
N VAL A 202 24.79 5.68 37.01
CA VAL A 202 24.59 4.30 36.56
C VAL A 202 23.12 4.02 36.26
N GLN A 203 22.20 4.43 37.15
CA GLN A 203 20.77 4.27 36.95
C GLN A 203 20.24 5.05 35.74
N LEU A 204 20.71 6.29 35.53
CA LEU A 204 20.34 7.10 34.36
C LEU A 204 20.88 6.51 33.07
N GLY A 205 22.11 5.99 33.07
CA GLY A 205 22.69 5.28 31.92
C GLY A 205 21.84 4.06 31.53
N LEU A 206 21.52 3.22 32.51
CA LEU A 206 20.70 2.02 32.28
C LEU A 206 19.27 2.38 31.85
N GLY A 207 18.65 3.35 32.53
CA GLY A 207 17.31 3.82 32.21
C GLY A 207 17.22 4.38 30.79
N ARG A 208 18.23 5.14 30.35
CA ARG A 208 18.34 5.63 28.97
C ARG A 208 18.39 4.47 27.98
N ASP A 209 19.26 3.49 28.20
CA ASP A 209 19.45 2.38 27.27
C ASP A 209 18.20 1.48 27.16
N LEU A 210 17.54 1.18 28.28
CA LEU A 210 16.29 0.40 28.32
C LEU A 210 15.11 1.16 27.69
N PHE A 211 15.00 2.47 27.92
CA PHE A 211 13.97 3.30 27.30
C PHE A 211 14.10 3.28 25.77
N LEU A 212 15.31 3.48 25.26
CA LEU A 212 15.59 3.48 23.83
C LEU A 212 15.41 2.09 23.20
N PHE A 213 15.84 1.04 23.90
CA PHE A 213 15.56 -0.33 23.51
C PHE A 213 14.06 -0.57 23.36
N GLY A 214 13.25 -0.19 24.36
CA GLY A 214 11.80 -0.36 24.32
C GLY A 214 11.14 0.39 23.16
N MET A 215 11.51 1.67 22.96
CA MET A 215 11.03 2.48 21.83
C MET A 215 11.33 1.80 20.49
N LEU A 216 12.58 1.38 20.27
CA LEU A 216 13.01 0.79 19.00
C LEU A 216 12.47 -0.62 18.78
N LEU A 217 12.30 -1.41 19.84
CA LEU A 217 11.66 -2.72 19.77
C LEU A 217 10.21 -2.58 19.30
N ILE A 218 9.43 -1.70 19.94
CA ILE A 218 8.02 -1.44 19.58
C ILE A 218 7.94 -0.94 18.14
N MET A 219 8.80 0.02 17.76
CA MET A 219 8.83 0.55 16.39
C MET A 219 9.24 -0.52 15.37
N GLY A 220 10.18 -1.40 15.71
CA GLY A 220 10.58 -2.53 14.89
C GLY A 220 9.41 -3.48 14.63
N ILE A 221 8.78 -3.98 15.70
CA ILE A 221 7.63 -4.90 15.63
C ILE A 221 6.47 -4.26 14.84
N TYR A 222 6.16 -3.00 15.10
CA TYR A 222 5.12 -2.25 14.39
C TYR A 222 5.35 -2.23 12.88
N HIS A 223 6.58 -1.97 12.43
CA HIS A 223 6.90 -1.93 11.01
C HIS A 223 6.91 -3.32 10.35
N PHE A 224 7.26 -4.38 11.08
CA PHE A 224 7.04 -5.75 10.60
C PHE A 224 5.55 -6.06 10.43
N GLY A 225 4.70 -5.63 11.37
CA GLY A 225 3.26 -5.75 11.25
C GLY A 225 2.73 -5.06 9.97
N LEU A 226 3.18 -3.84 9.70
CA LEU A 226 2.82 -3.12 8.47
C LEU A 226 3.29 -3.84 7.20
N TYR A 227 4.48 -4.42 7.22
CA TYR A 227 4.98 -5.20 6.09
C TYR A 227 4.14 -6.45 5.85
N ILE A 228 3.74 -7.17 6.89
CA ILE A 228 2.88 -8.36 6.79
C ILE A 228 1.52 -7.98 6.18
N MET A 229 0.95 -6.85 6.61
CA MET A 229 -0.32 -6.35 6.05
C MET A 229 -0.19 -5.90 4.59
N ARG A 230 0.98 -5.43 4.16
CA ARG A 230 1.22 -4.92 2.81
C ARG A 230 2.61 -5.28 2.29
N THR A 231 2.77 -6.53 1.89
CA THR A 231 4.07 -7.09 1.41
C THR A 231 4.62 -6.42 0.15
N LYS A 232 3.79 -5.70 -0.60
CA LYS A 232 4.22 -4.89 -1.76
C LYS A 232 5.10 -3.69 -1.36
N ASP A 233 4.89 -3.12 -0.18
CA ASP A 233 5.71 -2.03 0.33
C ASP A 233 6.85 -2.61 1.17
N ARG A 234 8.09 -2.53 0.66
CA ARG A 234 9.26 -3.07 1.33
C ARG A 234 9.89 -2.10 2.32
N ALA A 235 9.51 -0.81 2.32
CA ALA A 235 10.15 0.17 3.20
C ALA A 235 9.99 -0.18 4.70
N PRO A 236 8.80 -0.61 5.19
CA PRO A 236 8.64 -1.02 6.59
C PRO A 236 9.52 -2.21 6.98
N LEU A 237 9.76 -3.17 6.09
CA LEU A 237 10.64 -4.31 6.35
C LEU A 237 12.05 -3.85 6.72
N TYR A 238 12.65 -3.00 5.88
CA TYR A 238 14.00 -2.51 6.08
C TYR A 238 14.12 -1.61 7.31
N PHE A 239 13.13 -0.74 7.53
CA PHE A 239 13.12 0.11 8.72
C PHE A 239 12.94 -0.70 10.01
N GLY A 240 12.06 -1.71 9.99
CA GLY A 240 11.86 -2.63 11.11
C GLY A 240 13.16 -3.36 11.49
N PHE A 241 13.88 -3.90 10.49
CA PHE A 241 15.19 -4.50 10.72
C PHE A 241 16.22 -3.51 11.29
N PHE A 242 16.29 -2.29 10.76
CA PHE A 242 17.16 -1.24 11.29
C PHE A 242 16.85 -0.96 12.78
N CYS A 243 15.57 -0.78 13.14
CA CYS A 243 15.16 -0.56 14.52
C CYS A 243 15.51 -1.72 15.45
N LEU A 244 15.23 -2.97 15.06
CA LEU A 244 15.53 -4.13 15.90
C LEU A 244 17.03 -4.35 16.10
N LEU A 245 17.84 -4.17 15.05
CA LEU A 245 19.29 -4.30 15.15
C LEU A 245 19.88 -3.20 16.03
N PHE A 246 19.37 -1.97 15.93
CA PHE A 246 19.79 -0.87 16.78
C PHE A 246 19.34 -1.06 18.23
N ALA A 247 18.12 -1.58 18.46
CA ALA A 247 17.63 -1.94 19.79
C ALA A 247 18.55 -2.99 20.45
N LEU A 248 18.89 -4.06 19.72
CA LEU A 248 19.83 -5.06 20.18
C LEU A 248 21.20 -4.44 20.51
N ARG A 249 21.71 -3.56 19.63
CA ARG A 249 23.00 -2.87 19.84
C ARG A 249 23.03 -2.07 21.15
N MET A 250 21.94 -1.37 21.50
CA MET A 250 21.87 -0.59 22.73
C MET A 250 22.15 -1.46 23.96
N LEU A 251 21.57 -2.66 24.02
CA LEU A 251 21.77 -3.57 25.14
C LEU A 251 23.15 -4.26 25.15
N LEU A 252 23.78 -4.40 23.97
CA LEU A 252 25.10 -5.01 23.83
C LEU A 252 26.24 -4.04 24.18
N VAL A 253 26.14 -2.77 23.76
CA VAL A 253 27.27 -1.83 23.78
C VAL A 253 27.19 -0.78 24.89
N GLY A 254 25.99 -0.30 25.24
CA GLY A 254 25.82 0.81 26.20
C GLY A 254 26.26 0.45 27.63
N GLU A 255 25.31 0.26 28.54
CA GLU A 255 25.62 -0.25 29.89
C GLU A 255 25.93 -1.77 29.90
N ARG A 256 26.06 -2.41 28.72
CA ARG A 256 26.35 -3.85 28.54
C ARG A 256 25.38 -4.73 29.35
N PHE A 257 24.12 -4.31 29.36
CA PHE A 257 23.03 -4.96 30.09
C PHE A 257 22.82 -6.41 29.62
N LEU A 258 22.70 -6.65 28.31
CA LEU A 258 22.43 -7.99 27.80
C LEU A 258 23.62 -8.96 28.00
N PRO A 259 24.89 -8.57 27.72
CA PRO A 259 26.04 -9.43 27.99
C PRO A 259 26.16 -9.84 29.45
N SER A 260 26.01 -8.90 30.38
CA SER A 260 26.12 -9.15 31.83
C SER A 260 25.02 -10.06 32.38
N HIS A 261 23.78 -9.93 31.88
CA HIS A 261 22.65 -10.73 32.37
C HIS A 261 22.56 -12.12 31.75
N LEU A 262 23.03 -12.30 30.50
CA LEU A 262 23.02 -13.59 29.81
C LEU A 262 24.38 -14.31 29.85
N ASN A 263 25.38 -13.75 30.55
CA ASN A 263 26.75 -14.26 30.61
C ASN A 263 27.35 -14.53 29.21
N LEU A 264 27.10 -13.63 28.26
CA LEU A 264 27.62 -13.79 26.90
C LEU A 264 29.13 -13.56 26.90
N SER A 265 29.89 -14.48 26.30
CA SER A 265 31.34 -14.28 26.18
C SER A 265 31.68 -13.02 25.37
N PHE A 266 32.83 -12.43 25.68
CA PHE A 266 33.39 -11.25 24.99
C PHE A 266 33.33 -11.32 23.47
N PHE A 267 33.73 -12.46 22.91
CA PHE A 267 33.76 -12.67 21.48
C PHE A 267 32.37 -12.75 20.84
N VAL A 268 31.38 -13.26 21.56
CA VAL A 268 30.02 -13.43 21.06
C VAL A 268 29.32 -12.08 21.02
N TYR A 269 29.23 -11.38 22.15
CA TYR A 269 28.51 -10.11 22.19
C TYR A 269 29.23 -9.04 21.36
N GLY A 270 30.57 -9.05 21.34
CA GLY A 270 31.35 -8.13 20.51
C GLY A 270 31.04 -8.31 19.02
N ARG A 271 31.04 -9.55 18.51
CA ARG A 271 30.66 -9.83 17.11
C ARG A 271 29.21 -9.47 16.80
N MET A 272 28.28 -9.74 17.72
CA MET A 272 26.89 -9.30 17.58
C MET A 272 26.79 -7.77 17.45
N ALA A 273 27.57 -7.02 18.23
CA ALA A 273 27.60 -5.57 18.16
C ALA A 273 28.12 -5.06 16.80
N TYR A 274 29.18 -5.64 16.24
CA TYR A 274 29.64 -5.27 14.89
C TYR A 274 28.63 -5.66 13.80
N LEU A 275 28.05 -6.87 13.87
CA LEU A 275 27.01 -7.33 12.94
C LEU A 275 25.81 -6.37 12.90
N SER A 276 25.37 -5.87 14.06
CA SER A 276 24.28 -4.90 14.12
C SER A 276 24.57 -3.61 13.35
N VAL A 277 25.84 -3.19 13.25
CA VAL A 277 26.24 -1.99 12.50
C VAL A 277 26.27 -2.29 11.01
N PHE A 278 26.90 -3.38 10.61
CA PHE A 278 27.04 -3.74 9.20
C PHE A 278 25.67 -4.01 8.54
N ILE A 279 24.85 -4.84 9.19
CA ILE A 279 23.51 -5.18 8.69
C ILE A 279 22.56 -4.00 8.90
N GLY A 280 22.64 -3.30 10.03
CA GLY A 280 21.77 -2.16 10.34
C GLY A 280 21.94 -1.01 9.36
N PHE A 281 23.18 -0.67 8.98
CA PHE A 281 23.42 0.36 7.97
C PHE A 281 22.91 -0.04 6.59
N ALA A 282 23.10 -1.31 6.18
CA ALA A 282 22.51 -1.82 4.94
C ALA A 282 20.97 -1.75 4.97
N ALA A 283 20.36 -2.02 6.12
CA ALA A 283 18.93 -1.88 6.32
C ALA A 283 18.46 -0.42 6.21
N LEU A 284 19.20 0.54 6.78
CA LEU A 284 18.93 1.97 6.64
C LEU A 284 18.98 2.42 5.16
N CYS A 285 19.98 1.99 4.40
CA CYS A 285 20.06 2.28 2.96
C CYS A 285 18.88 1.66 2.18
N GLY A 286 18.49 0.43 2.52
CA GLY A 286 17.31 -0.22 1.94
C GLY A 286 16.03 0.54 2.23
N PHE A 287 15.85 1.01 3.47
CA PHE A 287 14.73 1.86 3.84
C PHE A 287 14.68 3.12 2.98
N LEU A 288 15.77 3.87 2.85
CA LEU A 288 15.82 5.10 2.04
C LEU A 288 15.44 4.86 0.58
N TYR A 289 15.93 3.76 -0.01
CA TYR A 289 15.64 3.39 -1.39
C TYR A 289 14.15 3.09 -1.62
N TYR A 290 13.52 2.28 -0.77
CA TYR A 290 12.11 1.91 -0.92
C TYR A 290 11.13 2.96 -0.39
N ALA A 291 11.55 3.81 0.56
CA ALA A 291 10.69 4.84 1.12
C ALA A 291 10.48 6.02 0.17
N LEU A 292 11.46 6.32 -0.69
CA LEU A 292 11.45 7.48 -1.58
C LEU A 292 11.60 7.05 -3.04
N ASP A 293 10.46 6.72 -3.65
CA ASP A 293 10.37 6.20 -5.01
C ASP A 293 11.13 7.05 -6.03
N GLY A 294 12.00 6.40 -6.81
CA GLY A 294 12.78 7.01 -7.89
C GLY A 294 13.90 7.95 -7.43
N LEU A 295 14.06 8.21 -6.13
CA LEU A 295 15.08 9.12 -5.64
C LEU A 295 16.46 8.48 -5.54
N PHE A 296 16.55 7.18 -5.25
CA PHE A 296 17.83 6.48 -5.10
C PHE A 296 18.04 5.51 -6.26
N ALA A 297 19.29 5.36 -6.71
CA ALA A 297 19.64 4.41 -7.75
C ALA A 297 19.64 2.96 -7.21
N LYS A 298 19.31 1.98 -8.06
CA LYS A 298 19.33 0.55 -7.66
C LYS A 298 20.70 0.06 -7.19
N TRP A 299 21.79 0.64 -7.69
CA TRP A 299 23.14 0.27 -7.26
C TRP A 299 23.39 0.61 -5.79
N PHE A 300 22.78 1.68 -5.27
CA PHE A 300 22.97 2.15 -3.89
C PHE A 300 22.61 1.07 -2.88
N VAL A 301 21.41 0.49 -3.02
CA VAL A 301 20.95 -0.59 -2.13
C VAL A 301 21.69 -1.91 -2.37
N LYS A 302 22.07 -2.22 -3.61
CA LYS A 302 22.84 -3.44 -3.92
C LYS A 302 24.23 -3.39 -3.29
N ILE A 303 24.92 -2.25 -3.42
CA ILE A 303 26.24 -2.05 -2.83
C ILE A 303 26.15 -2.04 -1.31
N SER A 304 25.16 -1.37 -0.70
CA SER A 304 25.03 -1.38 0.76
C SER A 304 24.78 -2.77 1.32
N ILE A 305 23.94 -3.59 0.67
CA ILE A 305 23.69 -4.98 1.06
C ILE A 305 24.95 -5.85 0.85
N ALA A 306 25.65 -5.69 -0.27
CA ALA A 306 26.88 -6.43 -0.55
C ALA A 306 27.97 -6.13 0.49
N LEU A 307 28.17 -4.85 0.84
CA LEU A 307 29.10 -4.43 1.89
C LEU A 307 28.68 -4.96 3.25
N GLY A 308 27.41 -4.77 3.65
CA GLY A 308 26.91 -5.28 4.93
C GLY A 308 27.07 -6.80 5.08
N SER A 309 26.83 -7.55 4.00
CA SER A 309 26.98 -9.01 3.99
C SER A 309 28.45 -9.44 4.00
N LEU A 310 29.29 -8.80 3.19
CA LEU A 310 30.72 -9.09 3.12
C LEU A 310 31.40 -8.83 4.47
N PHE A 311 31.22 -7.63 5.04
CA PHE A 311 31.83 -7.27 6.31
C PHE A 311 31.21 -8.05 7.48
N GLY A 312 29.91 -8.35 7.41
CA GLY A 312 29.23 -9.24 8.34
C GLY A 312 29.77 -10.67 8.32
N PHE A 313 30.15 -11.18 7.16
CA PHE A 313 30.82 -12.48 7.06
C PHE A 313 32.27 -12.41 7.55
N LEU A 314 33.02 -11.38 7.15
CA LEU A 314 34.42 -11.21 7.54
C LEU A 314 34.61 -11.13 9.06
N ILE A 315 33.73 -10.43 9.79
CA ILE A 315 33.85 -10.31 11.26
C ILE A 315 33.68 -11.64 12.01
N LEU A 316 33.02 -12.61 11.39
CA LEU A 316 32.90 -13.96 11.95
C LEU A 316 34.20 -14.77 11.79
N LEU A 317 35.00 -14.46 10.77
CA LEU A 317 36.20 -15.22 10.41
C LEU A 317 37.49 -14.63 10.99
N ILE A 318 37.60 -13.30 11.05
CA ILE A 318 38.84 -12.64 11.45
C ILE A 318 39.11 -12.77 12.98
N PRO A 319 40.39 -12.72 13.40
CA PRO A 319 40.73 -12.53 14.81
C PRO A 319 40.12 -11.24 15.35
N TYR A 320 39.67 -11.28 16.62
CA TYR A 320 39.01 -10.13 17.25
C TYR A 320 39.90 -8.89 17.31
N SER A 321 41.22 -9.05 17.46
CA SER A 321 42.18 -7.94 17.45
C SER A 321 42.23 -7.14 16.15
N SER A 322 41.61 -7.64 15.08
CA SER A 322 41.46 -6.94 13.80
C SER A 322 40.05 -6.36 13.57
N ALA A 323 39.12 -6.54 14.51
CA ALA A 323 37.72 -6.13 14.36
C ALA A 323 37.56 -4.61 14.19
N ASP A 324 38.26 -3.80 14.99
CA ASP A 324 38.19 -2.34 14.88
C ASP A 324 38.76 -1.83 13.56
N ARG A 325 39.83 -2.45 13.06
CA ARG A 325 40.37 -2.12 11.73
C ARG A 325 39.34 -2.42 10.64
N LEU A 326 38.66 -3.56 10.72
CA LEU A 326 37.59 -3.91 9.79
C LEU A 326 36.44 -2.91 9.86
N LEU A 327 36.05 -2.48 11.07
CA LEU A 327 35.03 -1.45 11.27
C LEU A 327 35.45 -0.10 10.66
N MET A 328 36.71 0.32 10.82
CA MET A 328 37.22 1.56 10.24
C MET A 328 37.17 1.55 8.71
N ILE A 329 37.54 0.42 8.08
CA ILE A 329 37.42 0.26 6.63
C ILE A 329 35.95 0.33 6.20
N TYR A 330 35.06 -0.34 6.92
CA TYR A 330 33.62 -0.27 6.66
C TYR A 330 33.08 1.15 6.79
N ALA A 331 33.52 1.90 7.81
CA ALA A 331 33.09 3.25 8.08
C ALA A 331 33.37 4.19 6.89
N VAL A 332 34.51 4.05 6.22
CA VAL A 332 34.81 4.82 4.99
C VAL A 332 33.74 4.62 3.93
N PHE A 333 33.39 3.36 3.62
CA PHE A 333 32.33 3.07 2.65
C PHE A 333 30.96 3.57 3.13
N ALA A 334 30.66 3.40 4.42
CA ALA A 334 29.40 3.86 5.01
C ALA A 334 29.27 5.39 4.93
N PHE A 335 30.32 6.16 5.21
CA PHE A 335 30.31 7.61 5.09
C PHE A 335 30.18 8.09 3.65
N ILE A 336 30.78 7.40 2.67
CA ILE A 336 30.58 7.69 1.25
C ILE A 336 29.10 7.51 0.87
N LEU A 337 28.48 6.39 1.28
CA LEU A 337 27.06 6.12 1.03
C LEU A 337 26.15 7.10 1.77
N LEU A 338 26.51 7.50 2.99
CA LEU A 338 25.78 8.51 3.78
C LEU A 338 25.84 9.89 3.11
N GLY A 339 27.01 10.28 2.60
CA GLY A 339 27.17 11.52 1.83
C GLY A 339 26.36 11.51 0.54
N TYR A 340 26.40 10.41 -0.22
CA TYR A 340 25.54 10.22 -1.39
C TYR A 340 24.05 10.34 -1.01
N ALA A 341 23.62 9.68 0.07
CA ALA A 341 22.24 9.73 0.53
C ALA A 341 21.81 11.15 0.93
N MET A 342 22.67 11.90 1.60
CA MET A 342 22.42 13.30 1.95
C MET A 342 22.18 14.15 0.70
N ILE A 343 23.06 14.02 -0.30
CA ILE A 343 22.93 14.75 -1.58
C ILE A 343 21.62 14.40 -2.28
N ARG A 344 21.28 13.10 -2.36
CA ARG A 344 20.01 12.66 -2.99
C ARG A 344 18.79 13.17 -2.23
N LEU A 345 18.81 13.19 -0.90
CA LEU A 345 17.72 13.74 -0.10
C LEU A 345 17.54 15.24 -0.35
N VAL A 346 18.63 16.02 -0.41
CA VAL A 346 18.59 17.45 -0.77
C VAL A 346 18.00 17.66 -2.17
N ILE A 347 18.45 16.87 -3.16
CA ILE A 347 17.87 16.89 -4.52
C ILE A 347 16.38 16.53 -4.48
N GLY A 348 15.97 15.56 -3.66
CA GLY A 348 14.58 15.17 -3.47
C GLY A 348 13.72 16.32 -2.95
N VAL A 349 14.23 17.09 -2.00
CA VAL A 349 13.57 18.31 -1.50
C VAL A 349 13.42 19.34 -2.60
N TRP A 350 14.49 19.63 -3.36
CA TRP A 350 14.45 20.59 -4.46
C TRP A 350 13.49 20.17 -5.59
N LYS A 351 13.40 18.87 -5.88
CA LYS A 351 12.45 18.31 -6.87
C LYS A 351 11.02 18.16 -6.33
N GLY A 352 10.76 18.50 -5.07
CA GLY A 352 9.44 18.38 -4.46
C GLY A 352 8.97 16.94 -4.25
N VAL A 353 9.90 15.98 -4.10
CA VAL A 353 9.56 14.58 -3.81
C VAL A 353 8.79 14.52 -2.48
N PRO A 354 7.61 13.86 -2.43
CA PRO A 354 6.81 13.80 -1.23
C PRO A 354 7.58 13.28 -0.02
N PHE A 355 7.50 14.00 1.10
CA PHE A 355 8.12 13.67 2.38
C PHE A 355 9.67 13.68 2.43
N ALA A 356 10.36 13.95 1.33
CA ALA A 356 11.82 13.99 1.31
C ALA A 356 12.40 15.01 2.30
N ASN A 357 11.69 16.11 2.56
CA ASN A 357 12.09 17.14 3.52
C ASN A 357 12.10 16.66 4.97
N ILE A 358 11.11 15.86 5.36
CA ILE A 358 11.01 15.31 6.72
C ILE A 358 12.05 14.20 6.91
N VAL A 359 12.23 13.34 5.90
CA VAL A 359 13.26 12.30 5.92
C VAL A 359 14.66 12.93 5.97
N LEU A 360 14.91 13.99 5.19
CA LEU A 360 16.18 14.73 5.23
C LEU A 360 16.47 15.28 6.63
N LEU A 361 15.48 15.88 7.30
CA LEU A 361 15.68 16.44 8.63
C LEU A 361 16.13 15.37 9.64
N GLY A 362 15.40 14.25 9.71
CA GLY A 362 15.75 13.15 10.61
C GLY A 362 17.11 12.53 10.24
N PHE A 363 17.38 12.35 8.95
CA PHE A 363 18.61 11.75 8.47
C PHE A 363 19.84 12.66 8.68
N ALA A 364 19.68 13.97 8.55
CA ALA A 364 20.73 14.95 8.84
C ALA A 364 21.12 14.93 10.33
N PHE A 365 20.12 14.92 11.22
CA PHE A 365 20.37 14.83 12.65
C PHE A 365 21.05 13.51 13.02
N LEU A 366 20.59 12.38 12.47
CA LEU A 366 21.26 11.09 12.62
C LEU A 366 22.71 11.14 12.12
N GLY A 367 22.96 11.72 10.94
CA GLY A 367 24.30 11.89 10.38
C GLY A 367 25.25 12.68 11.28
N ILE A 368 24.79 13.79 11.85
CA ILE A 368 25.56 14.59 12.82
C ILE A 368 25.95 13.75 14.04
N THR A 369 24.99 13.03 14.61
CA THR A 369 25.27 12.17 15.78
C THR A 369 26.22 11.02 15.45
N LEU A 370 26.12 10.42 14.26
CA LEU A 370 27.05 9.39 13.82
C LEU A 370 28.48 9.93 13.66
N ILE A 371 28.63 11.14 13.13
CA ILE A 371 29.95 11.79 13.00
C ILE A 371 30.53 12.10 14.38
N ASN A 372 29.74 12.63 15.32
CA ASN A 372 30.17 12.87 16.70
C ASN A 372 30.70 11.59 17.36
N ASP A 373 29.93 10.51 17.29
CA ASP A 373 30.31 9.26 17.92
C ASP A 373 31.48 8.56 17.21
N PHE A 374 31.64 8.76 15.90
CA PHE A 374 32.83 8.30 15.18
C PHE A 374 34.10 9.06 15.62
N ILE A 375 34.00 10.38 15.81
CA ILE A 375 35.08 11.18 16.39
C ILE A 375 35.39 10.71 17.81
N TYR A 376 34.36 10.49 18.64
CA TYR A 376 34.50 9.94 19.98
C TYR A 376 35.26 8.60 19.96
N GLN A 377 34.90 7.69 19.05
CA GLN A 377 35.55 6.39 18.94
C GLN A 377 37.05 6.48 18.59
N ILE A 378 37.46 7.46 17.79
CA ILE A 378 38.87 7.68 17.42
C ILE A 378 39.64 8.43 18.51
N THR A 379 39.03 9.43 19.12
CA THR A 379 39.72 10.39 19.99
C THR A 379 39.57 10.08 21.48
N LEU A 380 38.63 9.22 21.86
CA LEU A 380 38.13 9.08 23.23
C LEU A 380 37.80 10.43 23.90
N ALA A 381 37.41 11.43 23.10
CA ALA A 381 37.05 12.75 23.62
C ALA A 381 35.93 12.64 24.67
N ASN A 382 35.87 13.54 25.64
CA ASN A 382 34.88 13.47 26.72
C ASN A 382 33.49 13.98 26.28
N THR A 383 33.02 13.52 25.12
CA THR A 383 31.70 13.80 24.55
C THR A 383 30.80 12.58 24.76
N PRO A 384 29.58 12.74 25.30
CA PRO A 384 28.66 11.61 25.46
C PRO A 384 28.26 11.04 24.09
N SER A 385 27.95 9.75 24.05
CA SER A 385 27.36 9.12 22.86
C SER A 385 26.04 9.80 22.51
N LEU A 386 25.93 10.29 21.27
CA LEU A 386 24.77 11.03 20.78
C LEU A 386 23.94 10.24 19.77
N ILE A 387 24.47 9.16 19.19
CA ILE A 387 23.72 8.30 18.24
C ILE A 387 22.32 7.93 18.75
N PRO A 388 22.10 7.58 20.03
CA PRO A 388 20.77 7.16 20.44
C PRO A 388 19.71 8.27 20.33
N PHE A 389 20.10 9.54 20.49
CA PHE A 389 19.25 10.69 20.21
C PHE A 389 19.01 10.85 18.70
N GLY A 390 20.06 10.65 17.89
CA GLY A 390 19.99 10.62 16.43
C GLY A 390 18.94 9.67 15.91
N VAL A 391 19.01 8.43 16.37
CA VAL A 391 18.07 7.36 16.01
C VAL A 391 16.66 7.65 16.52
N SER A 392 16.52 8.23 17.71
CA SER A 392 15.21 8.63 18.25
C SER A 392 14.53 9.68 17.37
N VAL A 393 15.23 10.77 17.06
CA VAL A 393 14.72 11.83 16.17
C VAL A 393 14.38 11.25 14.80
N PHE A 394 15.26 10.43 14.22
CA PHE A 394 14.98 9.78 12.96
C PHE A 394 13.71 8.91 13.02
N THR A 395 13.55 8.12 14.10
CA THR A 395 12.38 7.26 14.32
C THR A 395 11.09 8.04 14.45
N PHE A 396 11.10 9.17 15.18
CA PHE A 396 9.94 10.07 15.26
C PHE A 396 9.59 10.70 13.92
N THR A 397 10.59 11.13 13.15
CA THR A 397 10.33 11.66 11.80
C THR A 397 9.70 10.61 10.90
N GLN A 398 10.08 9.33 11.02
CA GLN A 398 9.46 8.24 10.24
C GLN A 398 8.05 7.92 10.71
N ALA A 399 7.79 7.87 12.02
CA ALA A 399 6.44 7.70 12.54
C ALA A 399 5.49 8.80 12.02
N TYR A 400 5.95 10.04 12.00
CA TYR A 400 5.20 11.15 11.43
C TYR A 400 4.98 11.01 9.91
N THR A 401 6.04 10.73 9.14
CA THR A 401 5.94 10.56 7.69
C THR A 401 4.94 9.47 7.33
N LEU A 402 4.96 8.35 8.05
CA LEU A 402 4.01 7.27 7.86
C LEU A 402 2.58 7.69 8.19
N SER A 403 2.35 8.34 9.34
CA SER A 403 1.03 8.84 9.74
C SER A 403 0.48 9.84 8.71
N ALA A 404 1.32 10.75 8.22
CA ALA A 404 0.94 11.70 7.19
C ALA A 404 0.64 11.02 5.84
N ARG A 405 1.37 9.96 5.46
CA ARG A 405 1.06 9.14 4.27
C ARG A 405 -0.30 8.46 4.40
N PHE A 406 -0.58 7.85 5.55
CA PHE A 406 -1.88 7.21 5.80
C PHE A 406 -3.02 8.22 5.78
N SER A 407 -2.86 9.36 6.44
CA SER A 407 -3.86 10.42 6.43
C SER A 407 -4.15 10.92 5.01
N ASN A 408 -3.13 11.20 4.21
CA ASN A 408 -3.30 11.62 2.82
C ASN A 408 -3.96 10.54 1.95
N ALA A 409 -3.59 9.27 2.13
CA ALA A 409 -4.18 8.16 1.40
C ALA A 409 -5.66 7.96 1.79
N PHE A 410 -5.98 8.09 3.08
CA PHE A 410 -7.34 7.99 3.59
C PHE A 410 -8.24 9.09 3.04
N THR A 411 -7.80 10.36 3.10
CA THR A 411 -8.56 11.48 2.50
C THR A 411 -8.77 11.29 1.00
N ARG A 412 -7.79 10.75 0.27
CA ARG A 412 -7.94 10.47 -1.16
C ARG A 412 -8.92 9.33 -1.43
N ALA A 413 -8.91 8.29 -0.61
CA ALA A 413 -9.87 7.19 -0.70
C ALA A 413 -11.30 7.65 -0.41
N GLU A 414 -11.47 8.54 0.58
CA GLU A 414 -12.76 9.17 0.89
C GLU A 414 -13.26 10.02 -0.28
N GLN A 415 -12.41 10.85 -0.87
CA GLN A 415 -12.75 11.67 -2.04
C GLN A 415 -13.17 10.82 -3.25
N LEU A 416 -12.40 9.77 -3.56
CA LEU A 416 -12.73 8.82 -4.64
C LEU A 416 -14.03 8.07 -4.36
N SER A 417 -14.34 7.77 -3.09
CA SER A 417 -15.61 7.14 -2.70
C SER A 417 -16.81 8.05 -2.99
N VAL A 418 -16.68 9.35 -2.69
CA VAL A 418 -17.71 10.35 -3.03
C VAL A 418 -17.89 10.49 -4.54
N GLU A 419 -16.78 10.59 -5.29
CA GLU A 419 -16.81 10.69 -6.75
C GLU A 419 -17.44 9.45 -7.41
N ASN A 420 -17.05 8.24 -6.97
CA ASN A 420 -17.64 6.99 -7.46
C ASN A 420 -19.14 6.91 -7.19
N LYS A 421 -19.62 7.39 -6.02
CA LYS A 421 -21.05 7.44 -5.72
C LYS A 421 -21.80 8.39 -6.65
N ALA A 422 -21.21 9.54 -6.97
CA ALA A 422 -21.79 10.49 -7.92
C ALA A 422 -21.91 9.89 -9.32
N ILE A 423 -20.83 9.29 -9.84
CA ILE A 423 -20.82 8.62 -11.15
C ILE A 423 -21.85 7.47 -11.19
N LEU A 424 -21.94 6.66 -10.13
CA LEU A 424 -22.95 5.60 -10.07
C LEU A 424 -24.39 6.13 -10.09
N SER A 425 -24.64 7.29 -9.47
CA SER A 425 -25.96 7.92 -9.52
C SER A 425 -26.28 8.43 -10.93
N GLU A 426 -25.31 9.03 -11.61
CA GLU A 426 -25.46 9.52 -12.98
C GLU A 426 -25.69 8.35 -13.97
N LEU A 427 -24.92 7.28 -13.84
CA LEU A 427 -25.09 6.08 -14.66
C LEU A 427 -26.48 5.47 -14.48
N LYS A 428 -27.00 5.41 -13.24
CA LYS A 428 -28.36 4.92 -12.97
C LYS A 428 -29.43 5.80 -13.62
N LEU A 429 -29.28 7.12 -13.56
CA LEU A 429 -30.20 8.05 -14.20
C LEU A 429 -30.18 7.87 -15.72
N MET A 430 -28.99 7.77 -16.31
CA MET A 430 -28.83 7.55 -17.75
C MET A 430 -29.45 6.22 -18.19
N ASN A 431 -29.25 5.15 -17.42
CA ASN A 431 -29.83 3.86 -17.73
C ASN A 431 -31.37 3.88 -17.65
N SER A 432 -31.94 4.53 -16.62
CA SER A 432 -33.39 4.73 -16.52
C SER A 432 -33.95 5.53 -17.72
N ASN A 433 -33.24 6.56 -18.17
CA ASN A 433 -33.65 7.34 -19.34
C ASN A 433 -33.57 6.51 -20.62
N LEU A 434 -32.51 5.70 -20.78
CA LEU A 434 -32.36 4.78 -21.91
C LEU A 434 -33.46 3.73 -21.92
N GLU A 435 -33.79 3.12 -20.76
CA GLU A 435 -34.89 2.16 -20.65
C GLU A 435 -36.23 2.79 -21.05
N SER A 436 -36.50 4.02 -20.61
CA SER A 436 -37.70 4.76 -21.03
C SER A 436 -37.73 5.00 -22.53
N LEU A 437 -36.61 5.46 -23.11
CA LEU A 437 -36.50 5.74 -24.54
C LEU A 437 -36.63 4.46 -25.38
N VAL A 438 -36.00 3.37 -24.96
CA VAL A 438 -36.12 2.05 -25.62
C VAL A 438 -37.57 1.59 -25.58
N LYS A 439 -38.26 1.72 -24.45
CA LYS A 439 -39.67 1.35 -24.31
C LYS A 439 -40.55 2.18 -25.24
N GLU A 440 -40.34 3.49 -25.31
CA GLU A 440 -41.04 4.40 -26.22
C GLU A 440 -40.83 3.98 -27.68
N ARG A 441 -39.58 3.81 -28.11
CA ARG A 441 -39.25 3.38 -29.48
C ARG A 441 -39.81 2.02 -29.84
N THR A 442 -39.81 1.08 -28.90
CA THR A 442 -40.39 -0.25 -29.12
C THR A 442 -41.90 -0.16 -29.31
N SER A 443 -42.58 0.70 -28.53
CA SER A 443 -44.02 0.93 -28.69
C SER A 443 -44.35 1.59 -30.02
N ASP A 444 -43.57 2.59 -30.46
CA ASP A 444 -43.78 3.24 -31.75
C ASP A 444 -43.58 2.26 -32.91
N LEU A 445 -42.52 1.44 -32.83
CA LEU A 445 -42.23 0.41 -33.82
C LEU A 445 -43.36 -0.61 -33.90
N GLN A 446 -43.90 -1.05 -32.76
CA GLN A 446 -45.01 -1.99 -32.71
C GLN A 446 -46.26 -1.42 -33.39
N LYS A 447 -46.61 -0.15 -33.11
CA LYS A 447 -47.74 0.52 -33.78
C LYS A 447 -47.54 0.61 -35.30
N ALA A 448 -46.35 1.02 -35.73
CA ALA A 448 -46.03 1.10 -37.16
C ALA A 448 -46.11 -0.28 -37.85
N LEU A 449 -45.68 -1.35 -37.17
CA LEU A 449 -45.81 -2.72 -37.67
C LEU A 449 -47.28 -3.12 -37.81
N GLU A 450 -48.11 -2.84 -36.81
CA GLU A 450 -49.56 -3.13 -36.85
C GLU A 450 -50.26 -2.36 -37.99
N GLU A 451 -49.96 -1.06 -38.15
CA GLU A 451 -50.49 -0.24 -39.24
C GLU A 451 -50.06 -0.78 -40.62
N MET A 452 -48.78 -1.15 -40.78
CA MET A 452 -48.28 -1.77 -42.01
C MET A 452 -48.97 -3.11 -42.29
N GLU A 453 -49.22 -3.93 -41.27
CA GLU A 453 -49.87 -5.22 -41.43
C GLU A 453 -51.32 -5.08 -41.89
N VAL A 454 -52.06 -4.11 -41.35
CA VAL A 454 -53.44 -3.80 -41.76
C VAL A 454 -53.48 -3.30 -43.22
N MET A 455 -52.58 -2.37 -43.58
CA MET A 455 -52.48 -1.85 -44.95
C MET A 455 -52.08 -2.95 -45.96
N SER A 456 -51.25 -3.90 -45.56
CA SER A 456 -50.86 -5.02 -46.44
C SER A 456 -51.96 -6.06 -46.65
N LYS A 457 -52.98 -6.12 -45.79
CA LYS A 457 -54.02 -7.17 -45.79
C LYS A 457 -55.38 -6.72 -46.37
N THR A 458 -55.58 -5.42 -46.55
CA THR A 458 -56.83 -4.84 -47.05
C THR A 458 -56.64 -4.17 -48.40
N ASP A 459 -57.69 -4.06 -49.20
CA ASP A 459 -57.73 -3.26 -50.41
C ASP A 459 -57.84 -1.78 -50.05
N TYR A 460 -57.05 -0.93 -50.69
CA TYR A 460 -56.92 0.47 -50.30
C TYR A 460 -58.22 1.27 -50.51
N LEU A 461 -59.02 0.90 -51.52
CA LEU A 461 -60.25 1.57 -51.92
C LEU A 461 -61.46 1.04 -51.13
N THR A 462 -61.72 -0.27 -51.20
CA THR A 462 -62.94 -0.89 -50.63
C THR A 462 -62.81 -1.28 -49.16
N LYS A 463 -61.59 -1.26 -48.60
CA LYS A 463 -61.25 -1.75 -47.25
C LYS A 463 -61.59 -3.22 -46.98
N LEU A 464 -62.05 -3.96 -48.00
CA LEU A 464 -62.22 -5.41 -47.92
C LEU A 464 -60.86 -6.11 -47.84
N PRO A 465 -60.81 -7.36 -47.35
CA PRO A 465 -59.68 -8.25 -47.55
C PRO A 465 -59.16 -8.19 -48.99
N ASN A 466 -57.87 -7.95 -49.16
CA ASN A 466 -57.26 -8.07 -50.49
C ASN A 466 -57.02 -9.55 -50.82
N ARG A 467 -56.64 -9.83 -52.07
CA ARG A 467 -56.30 -11.17 -52.56
C ARG A 467 -55.43 -11.98 -51.60
N ARG A 468 -54.43 -11.36 -50.95
CA ARG A 468 -53.52 -12.04 -50.01
C ARG A 468 -54.24 -12.49 -48.74
N LEU A 469 -55.07 -11.65 -48.12
CA LEU A 469 -55.82 -12.02 -46.91
C LEU A 469 -56.90 -13.06 -47.20
N VAL A 470 -57.57 -12.94 -48.36
CA VAL A 470 -58.57 -13.92 -48.81
C VAL A 470 -57.97 -15.32 -48.93
N PHE A 471 -56.84 -15.46 -49.61
CA PHE A 471 -56.15 -16.74 -49.72
C PHE A 471 -55.75 -17.32 -48.36
N ALA A 472 -55.24 -16.48 -47.45
CA ALA A 472 -54.86 -16.93 -46.11
C ALA A 472 -56.06 -17.51 -45.34
N LYS A 473 -57.22 -16.84 -45.39
CA LYS A 473 -58.45 -17.33 -44.77
C LYS A 473 -58.97 -18.62 -45.41
N ILE A 474 -58.87 -18.76 -46.74
CA ILE A 474 -59.27 -20.01 -47.41
C ILE A 474 -58.37 -21.18 -46.97
N LYS A 475 -57.05 -20.96 -46.86
CA LYS A 475 -56.14 -21.99 -46.34
C LYS A 475 -56.51 -22.42 -44.93
N GLU A 476 -56.88 -21.48 -44.05
CA GLU A 476 -57.35 -21.77 -42.71
C GLU A 476 -58.63 -22.64 -42.73
N LEU A 477 -59.60 -22.34 -43.60
CA LEU A 477 -60.80 -23.17 -43.77
C LEU A 477 -60.47 -24.59 -44.23
N ILE A 478 -59.51 -24.73 -45.15
CA ILE A 478 -59.02 -26.03 -45.64
C ILE A 478 -58.36 -26.82 -44.50
N GLU A 479 -57.49 -26.19 -43.71
CA GLU A 479 -56.82 -26.81 -42.56
C GLU A 479 -57.82 -27.25 -41.47
N GLN A 480 -58.86 -26.44 -41.24
CA GLN A 480 -59.96 -26.75 -40.33
C GLN A 480 -60.93 -27.81 -40.88
N LYS A 481 -60.72 -28.30 -42.11
CA LYS A 481 -61.58 -29.26 -42.82
C LYS A 481 -63.05 -28.83 -42.88
N LYS A 482 -63.30 -27.53 -43.01
CA LYS A 482 -64.65 -27.00 -43.24
C LYS A 482 -64.96 -27.04 -44.73
N GLY A 483 -66.16 -27.49 -45.11
CA GLY A 483 -66.64 -27.30 -46.48
C GLY A 483 -67.06 -25.86 -46.75
N PHE A 484 -66.71 -25.36 -47.94
CA PHE A 484 -67.05 -24.01 -48.38
C PHE A 484 -67.22 -23.96 -49.91
N TYR A 485 -67.85 -22.87 -50.37
CA TYR A 485 -67.91 -22.50 -51.78
C TYR A 485 -67.09 -21.23 -51.99
N ILE A 486 -66.41 -21.14 -53.14
CA ILE A 486 -65.85 -19.89 -53.63
C ILE A 486 -66.75 -19.36 -54.75
N GLY A 487 -67.08 -18.08 -54.68
CA GLY A 487 -67.78 -17.33 -55.71
C GLY A 487 -66.89 -16.23 -56.28
N LEU A 488 -66.66 -16.22 -57.59
CA LEU A 488 -66.09 -15.07 -58.26
C LEU A 488 -67.23 -14.21 -58.80
N ALA A 489 -67.33 -12.98 -58.31
CA ALA A 489 -68.34 -12.02 -58.68
C ALA A 489 -67.71 -10.90 -59.51
N ASP A 490 -68.40 -10.48 -60.57
CA ASP A 490 -67.98 -9.37 -61.42
C ASP A 490 -69.15 -8.44 -61.68
N ILE A 491 -68.88 -7.14 -61.67
CA ILE A 491 -69.89 -6.11 -61.90
C ILE A 491 -70.20 -6.04 -63.39
N ASP A 492 -71.45 -6.32 -63.72
CA ASP A 492 -71.91 -6.31 -65.10
C ASP A 492 -71.82 -4.90 -65.69
N HIS A 493 -71.22 -4.79 -66.88
CA HIS A 493 -71.10 -3.52 -67.62
C HIS A 493 -70.33 -2.42 -66.85
N PHE A 494 -69.45 -2.76 -65.91
CA PHE A 494 -68.71 -1.76 -65.13
C PHE A 494 -67.87 -0.80 -65.97
N LYS A 495 -67.29 -1.29 -67.07
CA LYS A 495 -66.60 -0.44 -68.04
C LYS A 495 -67.51 0.65 -68.63
N GLU A 496 -68.77 0.33 -68.96
CA GLU A 496 -69.73 1.32 -69.47
C GLU A 496 -70.06 2.37 -68.40
N ILE A 497 -70.12 1.96 -67.13
CA ILE A 497 -70.31 2.87 -66.00
C ILE A 497 -69.12 3.83 -65.88
N ASN A 498 -67.89 3.31 -65.96
CA ASN A 498 -66.68 4.15 -65.95
C ASN A 498 -66.61 5.09 -67.16
N ASP A 499 -66.94 4.59 -68.36
CA ASP A 499 -66.90 5.36 -69.59
C ASP A 499 -67.95 6.49 -69.60
N GLN A 500 -69.12 6.26 -68.97
CA GLN A 500 -70.23 7.23 -68.93
C GLN A 500 -70.12 8.24 -67.78
N PHE A 501 -69.65 7.83 -66.60
CA PHE A 501 -69.68 8.65 -65.38
C PHE A 501 -68.28 8.96 -64.79
N GLY A 502 -67.22 8.42 -65.39
CA GLY A 502 -65.84 8.60 -64.96
C GLY A 502 -65.41 7.63 -63.86
N HIS A 503 -64.10 7.37 -63.79
CA HIS A 503 -63.50 6.43 -62.82
C HIS A 503 -63.80 6.75 -61.35
N VAL A 504 -63.97 8.03 -60.99
CA VAL A 504 -64.32 8.43 -59.61
C VAL A 504 -65.69 7.87 -59.21
N LYS A 505 -66.68 7.92 -60.11
CA LYS A 505 -68.01 7.35 -59.85
C LYS A 505 -67.96 5.82 -59.83
N GLY A 506 -67.11 5.20 -60.66
CA GLY A 506 -66.81 3.77 -60.57
C GLY A 506 -66.24 3.34 -59.22
N ASP A 507 -65.30 4.11 -58.68
CA ASP A 507 -64.71 3.88 -57.36
C ASP A 507 -65.75 4.01 -56.23
N GLU A 508 -66.66 5.00 -56.30
CA GLU A 508 -67.80 5.12 -55.37
C GLU A 508 -68.69 3.88 -55.39
N ILE A 509 -68.98 3.34 -56.57
CA ILE A 509 -69.77 2.12 -56.75
C ILE A 509 -69.06 0.90 -56.17
N LEU A 510 -67.74 0.79 -56.35
CA LEU A 510 -66.96 -0.31 -55.77
C LEU A 510 -66.98 -0.29 -54.24
N VAL A 511 -66.84 0.88 -53.63
CA VAL A 511 -66.94 1.04 -52.16
C VAL A 511 -68.33 0.63 -51.68
N LEU A 512 -69.37 1.14 -52.32
CA LEU A 512 -70.75 0.85 -51.96
C LEU A 512 -71.12 -0.63 -52.13
N LEU A 513 -70.75 -1.24 -53.26
CA LEU A 513 -70.94 -2.67 -53.48
C LEU A 513 -70.19 -3.51 -52.46
N SER A 514 -69.00 -3.06 -52.04
CA SER A 514 -68.26 -3.77 -51.00
C SER A 514 -69.02 -3.83 -49.68
N GLU A 515 -69.75 -2.77 -49.31
CA GLU A 515 -70.62 -2.73 -48.13
C GLU A 515 -71.86 -3.60 -48.30
N ILE A 516 -72.51 -3.54 -49.47
CA ILE A 516 -73.69 -4.36 -49.80
C ILE A 516 -73.33 -5.84 -49.77
N LEU A 517 -72.23 -6.24 -50.42
CA LEU A 517 -71.75 -7.62 -50.43
C LEU A 517 -71.40 -8.09 -49.03
N ARG A 518 -70.69 -7.27 -48.24
CA ARG A 518 -70.35 -7.60 -46.85
C ARG A 518 -71.59 -7.79 -45.98
N ALA A 519 -72.59 -6.92 -46.12
CA ALA A 519 -73.86 -7.02 -45.39
C ALA A 519 -74.68 -8.24 -45.82
N ALA A 520 -74.79 -8.49 -47.13
CA ALA A 520 -75.53 -9.62 -47.69
C ALA A 520 -74.91 -10.97 -47.32
N ILE A 521 -73.57 -11.07 -47.28
CA ILE A 521 -72.86 -12.29 -46.86
C ILE A 521 -73.01 -12.51 -45.34
N GLY A 522 -72.92 -11.44 -44.55
CA GLY A 522 -73.10 -11.49 -43.10
C GLY A 522 -72.15 -12.49 -42.43
N GLY A 523 -72.66 -13.28 -41.48
CA GLY A 523 -71.89 -14.29 -40.75
C GLY A 523 -71.69 -15.62 -41.48
N CYS A 524 -72.19 -15.77 -42.72
CA CYS A 524 -72.13 -17.02 -43.49
C CYS A 524 -70.82 -17.17 -44.27
N GLY A 525 -69.90 -16.22 -44.19
CA GLY A 525 -68.66 -16.23 -44.95
C GLY A 525 -67.95 -14.87 -44.97
N PHE A 526 -67.15 -14.62 -46.01
CA PHE A 526 -66.47 -13.34 -46.20
C PHE A 526 -66.28 -12.99 -47.68
N VAL A 527 -66.07 -11.71 -47.96
CA VAL A 527 -65.74 -11.20 -49.29
C VAL A 527 -64.42 -10.45 -49.27
N GLY A 528 -63.65 -10.58 -50.34
CA GLY A 528 -62.51 -9.71 -50.61
C GLY A 528 -62.52 -9.19 -52.04
N ARG A 529 -61.80 -8.11 -52.29
CA ARG A 529 -61.62 -7.59 -53.65
C ARG A 529 -60.52 -8.40 -54.34
N TRP A 530 -60.88 -9.04 -55.46
CA TRP A 530 -59.98 -9.92 -56.21
C TRP A 530 -59.06 -9.13 -57.14
N GLY A 531 -59.60 -8.11 -57.81
CA GLY A 531 -58.89 -7.16 -58.65
C GLY A 531 -59.85 -6.35 -59.52
N GLY A 532 -59.58 -5.08 -59.79
CA GLY A 532 -60.46 -4.25 -60.62
C GLY A 532 -61.91 -4.19 -60.11
N GLU A 533 -62.84 -4.73 -60.89
CA GLU A 533 -64.28 -4.85 -60.61
C GLU A 533 -64.71 -6.23 -60.05
N GLU A 534 -63.76 -7.11 -59.78
CA GLU A 534 -64.00 -8.48 -59.35
C GLU A 534 -63.92 -8.63 -57.82
N PHE A 535 -64.86 -9.38 -57.25
CA PHE A 535 -64.91 -9.73 -55.83
C PHE A 535 -64.87 -11.25 -55.67
N LEU A 536 -64.05 -11.73 -54.74
CA LEU A 536 -64.05 -13.13 -54.33
C LEU A 536 -64.87 -13.29 -53.06
N ILE A 537 -65.94 -14.06 -53.15
CA ILE A 537 -66.85 -14.40 -52.07
C ILE A 537 -66.53 -15.81 -51.61
N VAL A 538 -66.47 -16.03 -50.31
CA VAL A 538 -66.31 -17.36 -49.71
C VAL A 538 -67.50 -17.58 -48.78
N LEU A 539 -68.23 -18.68 -48.97
CA LEU A 539 -69.40 -19.03 -48.17
C LEU A 539 -69.15 -20.36 -47.46
N GLU A 540 -69.20 -20.36 -46.12
CA GLU A 540 -68.95 -21.51 -45.26
C GLU A 540 -70.20 -22.40 -45.17
N THR A 541 -70.44 -23.20 -46.21
CA THR A 541 -71.54 -24.18 -46.26
C THR A 541 -71.19 -25.36 -47.16
N GLU A 542 -71.76 -26.52 -46.87
CA GLU A 542 -71.67 -27.74 -47.69
C GLU A 542 -72.96 -28.02 -48.48
N GLN A 543 -74.05 -27.34 -48.16
CA GLN A 543 -75.38 -27.65 -48.69
C GLN A 543 -75.68 -26.89 -49.98
N LEU A 544 -76.05 -27.63 -51.03
CA LEU A 544 -76.34 -27.08 -52.36
C LEU A 544 -77.56 -26.13 -52.37
N ASP A 545 -78.62 -26.46 -51.63
CA ASP A 545 -79.82 -25.62 -51.56
C ASP A 545 -79.53 -24.28 -50.86
N THR A 546 -78.71 -24.33 -49.80
CA THR A 546 -78.28 -23.18 -49.02
C THR A 546 -77.40 -22.24 -49.85
N ILE A 547 -76.50 -22.78 -50.69
CA ILE A 547 -75.65 -21.94 -51.55
C ILE A 547 -76.46 -21.27 -52.67
N HIS A 548 -77.43 -21.95 -53.29
CA HIS A 548 -78.29 -21.35 -54.32
C HIS A 548 -79.14 -20.20 -53.77
N GLY A 549 -79.75 -20.40 -52.59
CA GLY A 549 -80.50 -19.36 -51.91
C GLY A 549 -79.62 -18.16 -51.58
N LYS A 550 -78.45 -18.41 -50.97
CA LYS A 550 -77.55 -17.34 -50.53
C LYS A 550 -76.90 -16.58 -51.68
N ALA A 551 -76.49 -17.27 -52.74
CA ALA A 551 -75.97 -16.66 -53.97
C ALA A 551 -76.99 -15.72 -54.62
N ASN A 552 -78.25 -16.17 -54.72
CA ASN A 552 -79.33 -15.34 -55.25
C ASN A 552 -79.67 -14.15 -54.34
N GLU A 553 -79.59 -14.31 -53.03
CA GLU A 553 -79.74 -13.21 -52.07
C GLU A 553 -78.67 -12.14 -52.29
N ILE A 554 -77.40 -12.54 -52.42
CA ILE A 554 -76.28 -11.63 -52.70
C ILE A 554 -76.49 -10.88 -54.02
N ARG A 555 -76.80 -11.61 -55.09
CA ARG A 555 -77.10 -11.03 -56.40
C ARG A 555 -78.26 -10.04 -56.35
N ARG A 556 -79.35 -10.42 -55.66
CA ARG A 556 -80.56 -9.59 -55.55
C ARG A 556 -80.30 -8.34 -54.70
N ALA A 557 -79.55 -8.45 -53.62
CA ALA A 557 -79.17 -7.30 -52.78
C ALA A 557 -78.41 -6.24 -53.58
N VAL A 558 -77.58 -6.66 -54.54
CA VAL A 558 -76.92 -5.75 -55.48
C VAL A 558 -77.91 -5.18 -56.51
N ALA A 559 -78.73 -6.02 -57.13
CA ALA A 559 -79.67 -5.61 -58.17
C ALA A 559 -80.82 -4.71 -57.68
N GLU A 560 -81.25 -4.84 -56.43
CA GLU A 560 -82.28 -4.01 -55.78
C GLU A 560 -81.74 -2.64 -55.37
N TYR A 561 -80.41 -2.47 -55.33
CA TYR A 561 -79.81 -1.20 -55.02
C TYR A 561 -79.80 -0.28 -56.24
N CYS A 562 -80.63 0.77 -56.18
CA CYS A 562 -80.62 1.85 -57.16
C CYS A 562 -79.69 2.97 -56.68
N HIS A 563 -78.54 3.13 -57.34
CA HIS A 563 -77.69 4.29 -57.10
C HIS A 563 -78.38 5.55 -57.67
N ALA A 564 -78.61 6.55 -56.83
CA ALA A 564 -79.40 7.75 -57.16
C ALA A 564 -78.93 8.48 -58.44
N ASP A 565 -77.62 8.50 -58.69
CA ASP A 565 -77.01 9.21 -59.83
C ASP A 565 -76.95 8.42 -61.16
N ILE A 566 -77.09 7.09 -61.15
CA ILE A 566 -76.80 6.24 -62.32
C ILE A 566 -78.07 5.96 -63.14
N GLY A 567 -79.25 6.08 -62.53
CA GLY A 567 -80.55 5.87 -63.19
C GLY A 567 -80.80 4.44 -63.70
N LYS A 568 -79.90 3.49 -63.39
CA LYS A 568 -79.98 2.05 -63.70
C LYS A 568 -79.53 1.25 -62.48
N SER A 569 -80.07 0.04 -62.32
CA SER A 569 -79.59 -0.90 -61.30
C SER A 569 -78.21 -1.44 -61.70
N VAL A 570 -77.29 -1.49 -60.74
CA VAL A 570 -76.01 -2.16 -60.91
C VAL A 570 -76.24 -3.65 -60.64
N THR A 571 -75.80 -4.52 -61.54
CA THR A 571 -75.95 -5.98 -61.36
C THR A 571 -74.60 -6.65 -61.30
N ILE A 572 -74.56 -7.83 -60.69
CA ILE A 572 -73.38 -8.68 -60.65
C ILE A 572 -73.73 -10.04 -61.24
N THR A 573 -72.76 -10.63 -61.93
CA THR A 573 -72.77 -12.06 -62.26
C THR A 573 -71.85 -12.78 -61.28
N LEU A 574 -72.28 -13.94 -60.78
CA LEU A 574 -71.54 -14.72 -59.79
C LEU A 574 -71.31 -16.16 -60.28
N GLY A 575 -70.05 -16.57 -60.39
CA GLY A 575 -69.67 -17.95 -60.67
C GLY A 575 -69.19 -18.65 -59.40
N LEU A 576 -69.83 -19.76 -59.03
CA LEU A 576 -69.58 -20.50 -57.78
C LEU A 576 -68.97 -21.86 -58.05
N CYS A 577 -68.07 -22.30 -57.18
CA CYS A 577 -67.54 -23.65 -57.20
C CYS A 577 -67.38 -24.18 -55.76
N GLN A 578 -67.77 -25.43 -55.55
CA GLN A 578 -67.61 -26.11 -54.26
C GLN A 578 -66.16 -26.55 -54.07
N TYR A 579 -65.60 -26.31 -52.88
CA TYR A 579 -64.35 -26.96 -52.53
C TYR A 579 -64.55 -28.46 -52.31
N ARG A 580 -63.72 -29.27 -52.97
CA ARG A 580 -63.60 -30.72 -52.73
C ARG A 580 -62.19 -31.01 -52.24
N GLU A 581 -62.05 -32.01 -51.37
CA GLU A 581 -60.75 -32.42 -50.85
C GLU A 581 -59.77 -32.73 -52.00
N ASN A 582 -58.51 -32.33 -51.84
CA ASN A 582 -57.42 -32.44 -52.83
C ASN A 582 -57.55 -31.54 -54.09
N THR A 583 -58.50 -30.63 -54.16
CA THR A 583 -58.53 -29.60 -55.22
C THR A 583 -57.61 -28.44 -54.87
N SER A 584 -56.70 -28.05 -55.79
CA SER A 584 -55.86 -26.86 -55.57
C SER A 584 -56.70 -25.57 -55.67
N LEU A 585 -56.29 -24.54 -54.93
CA LEU A 585 -56.97 -23.25 -54.92
C LEU A 585 -57.05 -22.61 -56.32
N ASP A 586 -56.01 -22.77 -57.13
CA ASP A 586 -55.98 -22.26 -58.51
C ASP A 586 -57.02 -22.94 -59.40
N ILE A 587 -57.19 -24.27 -59.26
CA ILE A 587 -58.22 -25.03 -59.98
C ILE A 587 -59.61 -24.59 -59.53
N LEU A 588 -59.81 -24.43 -58.22
CA LEU A 588 -61.10 -24.01 -57.65
C LEU A 588 -61.54 -22.63 -58.15
N ILE A 589 -60.60 -21.68 -58.22
CA ILE A 589 -60.85 -20.34 -58.76
C ILE A 589 -61.11 -20.40 -60.26
N ALA A 590 -60.32 -21.18 -61.03
CA ALA A 590 -60.54 -21.34 -62.46
C ALA A 590 -61.93 -21.92 -62.78
N SER A 591 -62.41 -22.87 -61.98
CA SER A 591 -63.76 -23.42 -62.12
C SER A 591 -64.86 -22.41 -61.75
N ALA A 592 -64.63 -21.54 -60.77
CA ALA A 592 -65.53 -20.45 -60.43
C ALA A 592 -65.58 -19.38 -61.54
N ASP A 593 -64.42 -19.05 -62.12
CA ASP A 593 -64.30 -18.13 -63.26
C ASP A 593 -65.00 -18.66 -64.52
N GLU A 594 -64.86 -19.95 -64.81
CA GLU A 594 -65.58 -20.59 -65.91
C GLU A 594 -67.11 -20.53 -65.71
N ALA A 595 -67.58 -20.73 -64.46
CA ALA A 595 -68.99 -20.56 -64.13
C ALA A 595 -69.43 -19.10 -64.29
N LEU A 596 -68.61 -18.14 -63.87
CA LEU A 596 -68.86 -16.70 -64.02
C LEU A 596 -68.98 -16.32 -65.50
N TYR A 597 -68.04 -16.78 -66.33
CA TYR A 597 -68.03 -16.55 -67.76
C TYR A 597 -69.29 -17.09 -68.44
N ARG A 598 -69.73 -18.31 -68.08
CA ARG A 598 -71.01 -18.87 -68.54
C ARG A 598 -72.21 -18.00 -68.12
N GLY A 599 -72.20 -17.48 -66.90
CA GLY A 599 -73.22 -16.54 -66.43
C GLY A 599 -73.23 -15.22 -67.20
N LYS A 600 -72.06 -14.71 -67.61
CA LYS A 600 -72.00 -13.50 -68.43
C LYS A 600 -72.58 -13.74 -69.83
N LEU A 601 -72.32 -14.89 -70.43
CA LEU A 601 -72.85 -15.25 -71.76
C LEU A 601 -74.35 -15.54 -71.75
N ALA A 602 -74.88 -16.11 -70.66
CA ALA A 602 -76.29 -16.47 -70.53
C ALA A 602 -77.20 -15.27 -70.16
N GLY A 603 -76.74 -14.02 -70.33
CA GLY A 603 -77.55 -12.81 -70.12
C GLY A 603 -77.21 -11.97 -68.89
N ARG A 604 -76.11 -12.27 -68.17
CA ARG A 604 -75.66 -11.55 -66.95
C ARG A 604 -76.68 -11.54 -65.81
N ASN A 605 -76.39 -10.85 -64.70
CA ASN A 605 -77.24 -10.76 -63.52
C ASN A 605 -77.77 -12.12 -63.04
N GLN A 606 -76.86 -13.09 -62.90
CA GLN A 606 -77.22 -14.46 -62.51
C GLN A 606 -76.10 -15.16 -61.73
N CYS A 607 -76.46 -16.26 -61.08
CA CYS A 607 -75.54 -17.11 -60.34
C CYS A 607 -75.41 -18.46 -61.04
N MET A 608 -74.19 -18.86 -61.38
CA MET A 608 -73.88 -20.15 -62.02
C MET A 608 -73.00 -20.97 -61.10
N ILE A 609 -73.29 -22.26 -60.94
CA ILE A 609 -72.45 -23.18 -60.16
C ILE A 609 -71.71 -24.11 -61.13
N SER A 610 -70.40 -24.26 -60.94
CA SER A 610 -69.60 -25.24 -61.69
C SER A 610 -69.90 -26.67 -61.23
N ALA A 611 -69.94 -27.61 -62.17
CA ALA A 611 -70.37 -29.00 -61.95
C ALA A 611 -69.29 -29.86 -61.27
#